data_AF-A0A1I1RXN6-F1
#
_entry.id   AF-A0A1I1RXN6-F1
#
_cell.length_a   1.000
_cell.length_b   1.000
_cell.length_c   1.000
_cell.angle_alpha   90.00
_cell.angle_beta   90.00
_cell.angle_gamma   90.00
#
_symmetry.space_group_name_H-M   'P 1'
#
loop_
_entity.id
_entity.type
_entity.pdbx_description
1 polymer ?
#
loop_
_entity_poly.entity_id
_entity_poly.type
_entity_poly.pdbx_seq_one_letter_code
_entity_poly.pdbx_strand_id
1 'polypeptide(L)'
;MSQALRPALSLLLLMPVTAPAAGFNYHYTEGRGAQVEHESGVSGTAWRIEQSKDTGNRRVVLEYGERSWDNDIESSRLGFGLGWISRYDRNAELRFEARYLRLDVDAPAGLPAGWNAWGGSGSGFEYSAGLRFATDRTVELDAGIHHQVIGEDNTGYHAGLLFNLNRRITLGVQWQTDDYTTARGAQLRWRY
;
A
#
# COMPACT_ATOMS: atom_id res chain seq x y z
N MET A 1 19.22 -12.24 -2.83
CA MET A 1 17.96 -12.18 -3.60
C MET A 1 17.12 -13.39 -3.23
N SER A 2 16.05 -13.18 -2.46
CA SER A 2 15.17 -14.26 -2.02
C SER A 2 14.46 -14.89 -3.22
N GLN A 3 14.27 -16.21 -3.21
CA GLN A 3 13.60 -16.97 -4.27
C GLN A 3 12.12 -16.56 -4.46
N ALA A 4 11.56 -15.77 -3.54
CA ALA A 4 10.20 -15.22 -3.59
C ALA A 4 9.98 -14.11 -4.64
N LEU A 5 11.04 -13.42 -5.10
CA LEU A 5 10.94 -12.33 -6.07
C LEU A 5 10.55 -12.77 -7.48
N ARG A 6 10.87 -14.02 -7.87
CA ARG A 6 10.66 -14.52 -9.25
C ARG A 6 9.19 -14.76 -9.64
N PRO A 7 8.34 -15.39 -8.81
CA PRO A 7 6.94 -15.59 -9.18
C PRO A 7 6.13 -14.29 -9.17
N ALA A 8 6.41 -13.36 -8.24
CA ALA A 8 5.74 -12.06 -8.19
C ALA A 8 6.00 -11.25 -9.47
N LEU A 9 7.27 -11.13 -9.90
CA LEU A 9 7.64 -10.43 -11.14
C LEU A 9 7.01 -11.03 -12.40
N SER A 10 6.68 -12.33 -12.39
CA SER A 10 6.12 -13.03 -13.53
C SER A 10 4.60 -12.79 -13.68
N LEU A 11 3.88 -12.62 -12.56
CA LEU A 11 2.48 -12.19 -12.59
C LEU A 11 2.33 -10.72 -13.04
N LEU A 12 3.34 -9.90 -12.75
CA LEU A 12 3.41 -8.46 -13.06
C LEU A 12 3.34 -8.13 -14.57
N LEU A 13 3.61 -9.11 -15.46
CA LEU A 13 3.76 -8.91 -16.91
C LEU A 13 2.57 -9.38 -17.78
N LEU A 14 1.53 -9.97 -17.19
CA LEU A 14 0.48 -10.67 -17.96
C LEU A 14 -0.87 -9.97 -18.04
N MET A 15 -1.01 -8.74 -17.53
CA MET A 15 -2.30 -8.05 -17.57
C MET A 15 -2.45 -7.19 -18.84
N PRO A 16 -3.47 -7.44 -19.68
CA PRO A 16 -3.70 -6.64 -20.88
C PRO A 16 -4.05 -5.20 -20.50
N VAL A 17 -3.43 -4.26 -21.21
CA VAL A 17 -3.65 -2.82 -21.10
C VAL A 17 -5.03 -2.50 -21.68
N THR A 18 -5.93 -1.96 -20.86
CA THR A 18 -7.20 -1.38 -21.36
C THR A 18 -7.19 0.10 -21.03
N ALA A 19 -7.34 0.95 -22.05
CA ALA A 19 -7.31 2.40 -21.88
C ALA A 19 -8.38 2.88 -20.87
N PRO A 20 -8.04 3.80 -19.95
CA PRO A 20 -9.01 4.30 -18.98
C PRO A 20 -10.07 5.17 -19.66
N ALA A 21 -11.34 4.94 -19.30
CA ALA A 21 -12.42 5.91 -19.49
C ALA A 21 -12.19 7.15 -18.61
N ALA A 22 -12.79 8.28 -18.95
CA ALA A 22 -12.67 9.54 -18.21
C ALA A 22 -12.77 9.34 -16.68
N GLY A 23 -11.78 9.86 -15.94
CA GLY A 23 -11.62 9.66 -14.50
C GLY A 23 -10.18 9.32 -14.13
N PHE A 24 -9.98 8.84 -12.90
CA PHE A 24 -8.67 8.42 -12.43
C PHE A 24 -8.28 7.06 -13.03
N ASN A 25 -7.00 6.88 -13.33
CA ASN A 25 -6.47 5.61 -13.86
C ASN A 25 -6.01 4.70 -12.71
N TYR A 26 -6.56 3.47 -12.68
CA TYR A 26 -6.21 2.39 -11.75
C TYR A 26 -5.45 1.22 -12.40
N HIS A 27 -5.00 1.36 -13.65
CA HIS A 27 -4.10 0.45 -14.37
C HIS A 27 -2.68 0.96 -14.17
N TYR A 28 -2.03 0.47 -13.12
CA TYR A 28 -0.70 0.95 -12.77
C TYR A 28 0.11 -0.08 -11.98
N THR A 29 1.42 0.12 -12.03
CA THR A 29 2.38 -0.37 -11.05
C THR A 29 2.90 0.82 -10.25
N GLU A 30 2.97 0.69 -8.93
CA GLU A 30 3.42 1.74 -8.03
C GLU A 30 4.46 1.21 -7.06
N GLY A 31 5.61 1.89 -6.99
CA GLY A 31 6.62 1.68 -5.96
C GLY A 31 6.52 2.76 -4.90
N ARG A 32 6.67 2.38 -3.64
CA ARG A 32 6.66 3.29 -2.48
C ARG A 32 7.87 3.00 -1.61
N GLY A 33 8.50 4.06 -1.10
CA GLY A 33 9.55 3.98 -0.09
C GLY A 33 9.20 4.92 1.05
N ALA A 34 9.40 4.49 2.29
CA ALA A 34 9.05 5.27 3.47
C ALA A 34 10.06 5.09 4.60
N GLN A 35 10.25 6.13 5.38
CA GLN A 35 10.72 6.00 6.76
C GLN A 35 9.53 5.66 7.65
N VAL A 36 9.76 4.78 8.62
CA VAL A 36 8.75 4.33 9.57
C VAL A 36 9.28 4.56 10.98
N GLU A 37 8.41 5.02 11.86
CA GLU A 37 8.71 5.24 13.27
C GLU A 37 7.63 4.54 14.09
N HIS A 38 8.06 3.73 15.07
CA HIS A 38 7.18 3.10 16.05
C HIS A 38 7.00 4.06 17.23
N GLU A 39 5.83 4.04 17.90
CA GLU A 39 5.56 4.83 19.11
C GLU A 39 6.58 4.62 20.26
N SER A 40 7.34 3.53 20.21
CA SER A 40 8.40 3.21 21.16
C SER A 40 9.70 3.99 20.89
N GLY A 41 9.74 4.79 19.82
CA GLY A 41 10.91 5.55 19.37
C GLY A 41 11.86 4.77 18.44
N VAL A 42 11.52 3.54 18.06
CA VAL A 42 12.32 2.75 17.10
C VAL A 42 11.99 3.19 15.68
N SER A 43 13.01 3.57 14.93
CA SER A 43 12.90 3.89 13.51
C SER A 43 13.20 2.69 12.60
N GLY A 44 12.81 2.84 11.34
CA GLY A 44 13.03 1.84 10.31
C GLY A 44 12.76 2.39 8.91
N THR A 45 12.92 1.51 7.93
CA THR A 45 12.63 1.79 6.53
C THR A 45 11.66 0.76 5.96
N ALA A 46 10.83 1.17 5.02
CA ALA A 46 9.89 0.30 4.35
C ALA A 46 9.87 0.59 2.86
N TRP A 47 9.64 -0.46 2.08
CA TRP A 47 9.34 -0.34 0.66
C TRP A 47 8.15 -1.24 0.29
N ARG A 48 7.40 -0.84 -0.72
CA ARG A 48 6.26 -1.60 -1.23
C ARG A 48 6.13 -1.43 -2.74
N ILE A 49 5.78 -2.51 -3.43
CA ILE A 49 5.27 -2.49 -4.79
C ILE A 49 3.80 -2.90 -4.79
N GLU A 50 2.97 -2.11 -5.47
CA GLU A 50 1.54 -2.37 -5.67
C GLU A 50 1.27 -2.42 -7.18
N GLN A 51 0.46 -3.37 -7.60
CA GLN A 51 -0.18 -3.37 -8.91
C GLN A 51 -1.67 -3.27 -8.77
N SER A 52 -2.28 -2.53 -9.68
CA SER A 52 -3.70 -2.29 -9.70
C SER A 52 -4.24 -2.42 -11.11
N LYS A 53 -5.48 -2.91 -11.20
CA LYS A 53 -6.28 -2.87 -12.42
C LYS A 53 -7.75 -2.68 -12.07
N ASP A 54 -8.47 -1.84 -12.81
CA ASP A 54 -9.92 -1.71 -12.69
C ASP A 54 -10.68 -2.16 -13.95
N THR A 55 -11.89 -2.65 -13.73
CA THR A 55 -12.88 -2.95 -14.77
C THR A 55 -14.21 -2.32 -14.34
N GLY A 56 -14.51 -1.13 -14.87
CA GLY A 56 -15.69 -0.36 -14.49
C GLY A 56 -15.54 0.27 -13.12
N ASN A 57 -16.33 -0.20 -12.15
CA ASN A 57 -16.27 0.22 -10.75
C ASN A 57 -15.60 -0.81 -9.84
N ARG A 58 -15.05 -1.89 -10.40
CA ARG A 58 -14.34 -2.92 -9.63
C ARG A 58 -12.85 -2.78 -9.83
N ARG A 59 -12.08 -2.98 -8.78
CA ARG A 59 -10.62 -2.90 -8.75
C ARG A 59 -10.05 -4.21 -8.23
N VAL A 60 -8.92 -4.64 -8.77
CA VAL A 60 -8.09 -5.73 -8.24
C VAL A 60 -6.74 -5.15 -7.92
N VAL A 61 -6.18 -5.55 -6.78
CA VAL A 61 -4.90 -5.09 -6.28
C VAL A 61 -4.04 -6.26 -5.86
N LEU A 62 -2.74 -6.18 -6.17
CA LEU A 62 -1.71 -7.08 -5.67
C LEU A 62 -0.62 -6.23 -5.06
N GLU A 63 -0.08 -6.63 -3.92
CA GLU A 63 1.03 -5.93 -3.30
C GLU A 63 2.05 -6.88 -2.69
N TYR A 64 3.30 -6.41 -2.67
CA TYR A 64 4.37 -6.99 -1.89
C TYR A 64 5.20 -5.86 -1.28
N GLY A 65 5.66 -6.00 -0.05
CA GLY A 65 6.54 -5.02 0.56
C GLY A 65 7.31 -5.60 1.72
N GLU A 66 8.35 -4.89 2.12
CA GLU A 66 9.18 -5.23 3.26
C GLU A 66 9.37 -4.01 4.14
N ARG A 67 9.61 -4.25 5.41
CA ARG A 67 9.95 -3.24 6.41
C ARG A 67 11.06 -3.80 7.29
N SER A 68 12.10 -3.00 7.46
CA SER A 68 13.24 -3.28 8.33
C SER A 68 13.30 -2.20 9.41
N TRP A 69 13.58 -2.63 10.64
CA TRP A 69 13.69 -1.78 11.82
C TRP A 69 15.13 -1.77 12.34
N ASP A 70 15.51 -0.72 13.06
CA ASP A 70 16.87 -0.53 13.57
C ASP A 70 17.26 -1.53 14.68
N ASN A 71 16.34 -2.37 15.14
CA ASN A 71 16.54 -3.44 16.12
C ASN A 71 16.64 -4.83 15.48
N ASP A 72 17.09 -4.89 14.22
CA ASP A 72 17.25 -6.11 13.40
C ASP A 72 15.95 -6.90 13.20
N ILE A 73 14.78 -6.24 13.31
CA ILE A 73 13.49 -6.85 12.96
C ILE A 73 13.20 -6.59 11.50
N GLU A 74 12.93 -7.66 10.76
CA GLU A 74 12.50 -7.60 9.38
C GLU A 74 11.09 -8.15 9.25
N SER A 75 10.30 -7.56 8.36
CA SER A 75 8.96 -8.04 8.07
C SER A 75 8.69 -7.94 6.58
N SER A 76 7.97 -8.92 6.04
CA SER A 76 7.50 -8.94 4.67
C SER A 76 5.99 -9.10 4.64
N ARG A 77 5.36 -8.47 3.66
CA ARG A 77 3.90 -8.46 3.47
C ARG A 77 3.60 -8.83 2.03
N LEU A 78 2.67 -9.76 1.85
CA LEU A 78 2.05 -10.10 0.57
C LEU A 78 0.55 -9.86 0.68
N GLY A 79 -0.04 -9.19 -0.31
CA GLY A 79 -1.44 -8.84 -0.30
C GLY A 79 -2.14 -9.05 -1.63
N PHE A 80 -3.42 -9.43 -1.56
CA PHE A 80 -4.35 -9.47 -2.68
C PHE A 80 -5.67 -8.80 -2.27
N GLY A 81 -6.16 -7.90 -3.12
CA GLY A 81 -7.31 -7.06 -2.82
C GLY A 81 -8.35 -6.98 -3.92
N LEU A 82 -9.59 -6.77 -3.50
CA LEU A 82 -10.71 -6.40 -4.35
C LEU A 82 -11.29 -5.09 -3.86
N GLY A 83 -11.54 -4.17 -4.78
CA GLY A 83 -12.06 -2.85 -4.49
C GLY A 83 -13.28 -2.48 -5.30
N TRP A 84 -14.02 -1.51 -4.78
CA TRP A 84 -15.13 -0.85 -5.42
C TRP A 84 -14.86 0.66 -5.49
N ILE A 85 -15.15 1.26 -6.63
CA ILE A 85 -14.96 2.68 -6.91
C ILE A 85 -16.33 3.30 -7.18
N SER A 86 -16.71 4.26 -6.33
CA SER A 86 -17.89 5.10 -6.52
C SER A 86 -17.45 6.47 -7.02
N ARG A 87 -17.79 6.79 -8.27
CA ARG A 87 -17.44 8.07 -8.90
C ARG A 87 -18.52 9.09 -8.54
N TYR A 88 -18.15 10.12 -7.79
CA TYR A 88 -19.06 11.21 -7.45
C TYR A 88 -19.09 12.25 -8.56
N ASP A 89 -17.90 12.65 -9.04
CA ASP A 89 -17.71 13.54 -10.18
C ASP A 89 -16.38 13.21 -10.90
N ARG A 90 -16.05 13.93 -11.97
CA ARG A 90 -14.80 13.80 -12.74
C ARG A 90 -13.55 13.98 -11.89
N ASN A 91 -13.66 14.75 -10.81
CA ASN A 91 -12.56 15.14 -9.94
C ASN A 91 -12.60 14.43 -8.59
N ALA A 92 -13.64 13.66 -8.27
CA ALA A 92 -13.81 13.10 -6.92
C ALA A 92 -14.39 11.69 -6.98
N GLU A 93 -13.76 10.76 -6.28
CA GLU A 93 -14.21 9.38 -6.18
C GLU A 93 -13.95 8.79 -4.80
N LEU A 94 -14.87 7.94 -4.37
CA LEU A 94 -14.76 7.14 -3.16
C LEU A 94 -14.29 5.73 -3.53
N ARG A 95 -13.40 5.19 -2.72
CA ARG A 95 -12.92 3.82 -2.83
C ARG A 95 -13.27 3.04 -1.58
N PHE A 96 -13.63 1.79 -1.79
CA PHE A 96 -13.73 0.78 -0.74
C PHE A 96 -12.90 -0.40 -1.17
N GLU A 97 -12.12 -0.99 -0.28
CA GLU A 97 -11.27 -2.12 -0.62
C GLU A 97 -11.21 -3.12 0.52
N ALA A 98 -11.21 -4.40 0.18
CA ALA A 98 -10.95 -5.51 1.08
C ALA A 98 -9.74 -6.28 0.55
N ARG A 99 -8.80 -6.59 1.43
CA ARG A 99 -7.56 -7.30 1.12
C ARG A 99 -7.40 -8.49 2.04
N TYR A 100 -6.91 -9.59 1.47
CA TYR A 100 -6.26 -10.64 2.23
C TYR A 100 -4.76 -10.34 2.30
N LEU A 101 -4.19 -10.50 3.49
CA LEU A 101 -2.80 -10.19 3.77
C LEU A 101 -2.12 -11.38 4.44
N ARG A 102 -0.87 -11.61 4.05
CA ARG A 102 0.07 -12.47 4.77
C ARG A 102 1.25 -11.61 5.20
N LEU A 103 1.58 -11.69 6.47
CA LEU A 103 2.72 -11.03 7.09
C LEU A 103 3.66 -12.10 7.61
N ASP A 104 4.93 -12.03 7.24
CA ASP A 104 5.98 -12.87 7.80
C ASP A 104 6.98 -11.93 8.49
N VAL A 105 7.23 -12.15 9.78
CA VAL A 105 8.11 -11.33 10.62
C VAL A 105 9.25 -12.19 11.13
N ASP A 106 10.46 -11.71 10.89
CA ASP A 106 11.70 -12.27 11.40
C ASP A 106 12.25 -11.33 12.47
N ALA A 107 12.42 -11.85 13.69
CA ALA A 107 12.85 -11.07 14.84
C ALA A 107 13.90 -11.86 15.64
N PRO A 108 14.99 -11.22 16.10
CA PRO A 108 15.99 -11.86 16.94
C PRO A 108 15.40 -12.44 18.22
N ALA A 109 15.90 -13.61 18.63
CA ALA A 109 15.51 -14.21 19.90
C ALA A 109 16.02 -13.35 21.09
N GLY A 110 15.14 -13.05 22.05
CA GLY A 110 15.51 -12.38 23.30
C GLY A 110 15.25 -10.87 23.35
N LEU A 111 14.41 -10.34 22.44
CA LEU A 111 13.91 -8.98 22.55
C LEU A 111 13.03 -8.79 23.80
N PRO A 112 12.80 -7.54 24.28
CA PRO A 112 11.89 -7.29 25.38
C PRO A 112 10.50 -7.90 25.14
N ALA A 113 9.77 -8.26 26.20
CA ALA A 113 8.53 -9.05 26.10
C ALA A 113 7.43 -8.48 25.16
N GLY A 114 7.45 -7.18 24.85
CA GLY A 114 6.55 -6.55 23.87
C GLY A 114 6.91 -6.82 22.40
N TRP A 115 8.15 -7.22 22.12
CA TRP A 115 8.69 -7.46 20.77
C TRP A 115 8.85 -8.96 20.45
N ASN A 116 9.00 -9.82 21.46
CA ASN A 116 8.99 -11.29 21.25
C ASN A 116 7.66 -11.82 20.70
N ALA A 117 6.57 -11.05 20.83
CA ALA A 117 5.28 -11.37 20.22
C ALA A 117 5.25 -11.15 18.69
N TRP A 118 6.27 -10.50 18.13
CA TRP A 118 6.32 -10.14 16.72
C TRP A 118 6.89 -11.26 15.85
N GLY A 119 7.67 -12.18 16.41
CA GLY A 119 8.23 -13.30 15.63
C GLY A 119 7.14 -14.26 15.17
N GLY A 120 7.04 -14.49 13.85
CA GLY A 120 6.09 -15.45 13.28
C GLY A 120 5.46 -15.02 11.97
N SER A 121 4.66 -15.93 11.41
CA SER A 121 3.84 -15.67 10.23
C SER A 121 2.38 -15.51 10.65
N GLY A 122 1.74 -14.42 10.24
CA GLY A 122 0.32 -14.16 10.44
C GLY A 122 -0.40 -13.94 9.12
N SER A 123 -1.70 -14.20 9.09
CA SER A 123 -2.55 -13.80 7.98
C SER A 123 -3.87 -13.26 8.47
N GLY A 124 -4.52 -12.48 7.62
CA GLY A 124 -5.79 -11.86 7.96
C GLY A 124 -6.28 -10.92 6.88
N PHE A 125 -7.10 -9.95 7.29
CA PHE A 125 -7.82 -9.08 6.36
C PHE A 125 -7.58 -7.60 6.67
N GLU A 126 -7.55 -6.79 5.62
CA GLU A 126 -7.57 -5.33 5.71
C GLU A 126 -8.79 -4.81 4.95
N TYR A 127 -9.54 -3.93 5.59
CA TYR A 127 -10.64 -3.20 4.99
C TYR A 127 -10.28 -1.73 4.95
N SER A 128 -10.53 -1.05 3.84
CA SER A 128 -10.24 0.37 3.72
C SER A 128 -11.33 1.11 2.99
N ALA A 129 -11.45 2.39 3.34
CA ALA A 129 -12.27 3.35 2.65
C ALA A 129 -11.43 4.62 2.41
N GLY A 130 -11.53 5.18 1.21
CA GLY A 130 -10.73 6.34 0.84
C GLY A 130 -11.47 7.29 -0.10
N LEU A 131 -10.96 8.51 -0.15
CA LEU A 131 -11.35 9.56 -1.07
C LEU A 131 -10.14 9.91 -1.91
N ARG A 132 -10.35 9.98 -3.23
CA ARG A 132 -9.38 10.57 -4.15
C ARG A 132 -9.98 11.79 -4.79
N PHE A 133 -9.23 12.87 -4.82
CA PHE A 133 -9.64 14.15 -5.35
C PHE A 133 -8.59 14.72 -6.29
N ALA A 134 -8.97 15.16 -7.48
CA ALA A 134 -8.09 15.83 -8.43
C ALA A 134 -8.41 17.33 -8.41
N THR A 135 -7.45 18.14 -8.00
CA THR A 135 -7.59 19.60 -8.10
C THR A 135 -7.57 20.03 -9.56
N ASP A 136 -6.69 19.40 -10.35
CA ASP A 136 -6.57 19.53 -11.79
C ASP A 136 -5.98 18.23 -12.38
N ARG A 137 -5.52 18.26 -13.65
CA ARG A 137 -4.89 17.10 -14.30
C ARG A 137 -3.51 16.77 -13.74
N THR A 138 -2.90 17.68 -13.01
CA THR A 138 -1.53 17.64 -12.51
C THR A 138 -1.48 17.15 -11.07
N VAL A 139 -2.42 17.58 -10.22
CA VAL A 139 -2.35 17.36 -8.77
C VAL A 139 -3.57 16.62 -8.26
N GLU A 140 -3.32 15.50 -7.59
CA GLU A 140 -4.31 14.67 -6.93
C GLU A 140 -4.01 14.55 -5.43
N LEU A 141 -5.06 14.50 -4.65
CA LEU A 141 -5.09 14.23 -3.23
C LEU A 141 -5.66 12.83 -3.03
N ASP A 142 -5.06 12.07 -2.13
CA ASP A 142 -5.53 10.76 -1.71
C ASP A 142 -5.59 10.73 -0.19
N ALA A 143 -6.70 10.29 0.38
CA ALA A 143 -6.82 10.12 1.82
C ALA A 143 -7.74 8.95 2.13
N GLY A 144 -7.54 8.33 3.28
CA GLY A 144 -8.42 7.23 3.69
C GLY A 144 -8.12 6.66 5.05
N ILE A 145 -9.00 5.76 5.45
CA ILE A 145 -8.92 4.95 6.65
C ILE A 145 -8.78 3.49 6.24
N HIS A 146 -8.03 2.74 7.02
CA HIS A 146 -7.95 1.29 6.92
C HIS A 146 -8.04 0.66 8.30
N HIS A 147 -8.52 -0.55 8.33
CA HIS A 147 -8.62 -1.38 9.52
C HIS A 147 -8.11 -2.77 9.15
N GLN A 148 -7.08 -3.21 9.85
CA GLN A 148 -6.38 -4.46 9.62
C GLN A 148 -6.60 -5.39 10.81
N VAL A 149 -6.92 -6.64 10.52
CA VAL A 149 -7.08 -7.72 11.51
C VAL A 149 -6.04 -8.79 11.15
N ILE A 150 -4.85 -8.70 11.75
CA ILE A 150 -3.78 -9.72 11.63
C ILE A 150 -3.14 -9.89 12.99
N GLY A 151 -3.51 -10.96 13.70
CA GLY A 151 -3.12 -11.15 15.09
C GLY A 151 -3.89 -10.20 16.02
N GLU A 152 -3.53 -8.92 15.97
CA GLU A 152 -4.25 -7.82 16.64
C GLU A 152 -4.94 -6.92 15.61
N ASP A 153 -5.97 -6.21 16.10
CA ASP A 153 -6.70 -5.22 15.34
C ASP A 153 -5.91 -3.91 15.33
N ASN A 154 -5.76 -3.32 14.14
CA ASN A 154 -5.02 -2.08 13.95
C ASN A 154 -5.81 -1.16 13.02
N THR A 155 -6.06 0.07 13.45
CA THR A 155 -6.74 1.09 12.65
C THR A 155 -5.77 2.19 12.26
N GLY A 156 -5.79 2.59 11.00
CA GLY A 156 -4.89 3.62 10.53
C GLY A 156 -5.49 4.54 9.48
N TYR A 157 -4.80 5.64 9.26
CA TYR A 157 -5.16 6.71 8.35
C TYR A 157 -4.01 6.95 7.39
N HIS A 158 -4.34 7.36 6.18
CA HIS A 158 -3.34 7.83 5.23
C HIS A 158 -3.80 9.10 4.53
N ALA A 159 -2.81 9.88 4.10
CA ALA A 159 -2.98 11.03 3.25
C ALA A 159 -1.79 11.11 2.29
N GLY A 160 -2.03 11.59 1.07
CA GLY A 160 -1.00 11.68 0.04
C GLY A 160 -1.30 12.76 -0.98
N LEU A 161 -0.21 13.30 -1.54
CA LEU A 161 -0.21 14.23 -2.66
C LEU A 161 0.48 13.57 -3.85
N LEU A 162 -0.15 13.64 -5.01
CA LEU A 162 0.28 12.99 -6.25
C LEU A 162 0.40 14.04 -7.35
N PHE A 163 1.52 14.02 -8.06
CA PHE A 163 1.89 14.92 -9.14
C PHE A 163 2.05 14.14 -10.44
N ASN A 164 1.11 14.32 -11.35
CA ASN A 164 1.08 13.74 -12.69
C ASN A 164 2.07 14.49 -13.59
N LEU A 165 3.29 13.98 -13.67
CA LEU A 165 4.31 14.54 -14.57
C LEU A 165 3.90 14.39 -16.03
N ASN A 166 3.25 13.27 -16.36
CA ASN A 166 2.66 13.01 -17.66
C ASN A 166 1.56 11.94 -17.55
N ARG A 167 1.08 11.45 -18.69
CA ARG A 167 0.02 10.43 -18.75
C ARG A 167 0.42 9.07 -18.13
N ARG A 168 1.72 8.78 -18.05
CA ARG A 168 2.28 7.51 -17.57
C ARG A 168 2.90 7.61 -16.18
N ILE A 169 3.49 8.75 -15.83
CA ILE A 169 4.31 8.88 -14.63
C ILE A 169 3.65 9.83 -13.64
N THR A 170 3.52 9.36 -12.40
CA THR A 170 3.13 10.17 -11.25
C THR A 170 4.16 10.01 -10.15
N LEU A 171 4.54 11.11 -9.52
CA LEU A 171 5.30 11.12 -8.29
C LEU A 171 4.39 11.51 -7.14
N GLY A 172 4.66 11.07 -5.94
CA GLY A 172 3.89 11.51 -4.80
C GLY A 172 4.65 11.45 -3.49
N VAL A 173 4.08 12.12 -2.51
CA VAL A 173 4.46 12.01 -1.11
C VAL A 173 3.26 11.47 -0.34
N GLN A 174 3.54 10.64 0.65
CA GLN A 174 2.52 10.01 1.46
C GLN A 174 2.89 10.07 2.93
N TRP A 175 1.85 10.14 3.72
CA TRP A 175 1.87 10.01 5.16
C TRP A 175 0.84 8.95 5.53
N GLN A 176 1.23 8.03 6.41
CA GLN A 176 0.35 7.01 6.95
C GLN A 176 0.64 6.89 8.44
N THR A 177 -0.41 6.73 9.24
CA THR A 177 -0.29 6.39 10.65
C THR A 177 -1.24 5.24 10.93
N ASP A 178 -0.85 4.38 11.83
CA ASP A 178 -1.72 3.38 12.45
C ASP A 178 -1.54 3.45 13.97
N ASP A 179 -2.09 2.49 14.71
CA ASP A 179 -2.13 2.55 16.18
C ASP A 179 -0.71 2.57 16.80
N TYR A 180 0.29 2.02 16.11
CA TYR A 180 1.65 1.85 16.66
C TYR A 180 2.74 2.54 15.85
N THR A 181 2.48 2.87 14.58
CA THR A 181 3.51 3.32 13.64
C THR A 181 3.07 4.52 12.82
N THR A 182 4.02 5.40 12.54
CA THR A 182 3.89 6.48 11.56
C THR A 182 4.89 6.27 10.44
N ALA A 183 4.42 6.29 9.19
CA ALA A 183 5.22 6.19 7.99
C ALA A 183 5.13 7.45 7.14
N ARG A 184 6.28 7.93 6.64
CA ARG A 184 6.38 9.08 5.74
C ARG A 184 7.24 8.70 4.57
N GLY A 185 6.76 8.94 3.36
CA GLY A 185 7.42 8.39 2.18
C GLY A 185 7.12 9.10 0.89
N ALA A 186 7.75 8.58 -0.15
CA ALA A 186 7.54 8.95 -1.53
C ALA A 186 7.03 7.76 -2.33
N GLN A 187 6.34 8.05 -3.42
CA GLN A 187 5.85 7.05 -4.34
C GLN A 187 6.09 7.44 -5.80
N LEU A 188 6.29 6.43 -6.63
CA LEU A 188 6.39 6.52 -8.07
C LEU A 188 5.37 5.56 -8.67
N ARG A 189 4.49 6.08 -9.52
CA ARG A 189 3.49 5.31 -10.24
C ARG A 189 3.75 5.33 -11.73
N TRP A 190 3.74 4.14 -12.32
CA TRP A 190 3.74 3.92 -13.76
C TRP A 190 2.37 3.40 -14.21
N ARG A 191 1.68 4.18 -15.03
CA ARG A 191 0.38 3.85 -15.61
C ARG A 191 0.53 3.26 -17.00
N TYR A 192 -0.29 2.26 -17.31
CA TYR A 192 -0.35 1.63 -18.62
C TYR A 192 -1.76 1.70 -19.20
#